data_AF-A0A2E5IQE7-F1
#
_entry.id   AF-A0A2E5IQE7-F1
#
_cell.length_a   1.000
_cell.length_b   1.000
_cell.length_c   1.000
_cell.angle_alpha   90.00
_cell.angle_beta   90.00
_cell.angle_gamma   90.00
#
_symmetry.space_group_name_H-M   'P 1'
#
loop_
_entity.id
_entity.type
_entity.pdbx_description
1 polymer ?
#
loop_
_entity_poly.entity_id
_entity_poly.type
_entity_poly.pdbx_seq_one_letter_code
_entity_poly.pdbx_strand_id
1 'polypeptide(L)'
;MSNTNNNNRNREDDLNFPKIDPTQLLKKIPNRFLLSVAIAKRARQISEGERPLVEVLRDKPMNPINIAMKEFNEGLITITEKNEVDDELELIEKLDKNLEERIEKQKIEDEKNKPKEKTKKKSKSLLS
;
A
#
# COMPACT_ATOMS: atom_id res chain seq x y z
N MET A 1 35.00 25.92 19.82
CA MET A 1 34.00 24.83 19.83
C MET A 1 32.98 25.09 18.72
N SER A 2 33.22 24.55 17.52
CA SER A 2 32.32 24.77 16.37
C SER A 2 32.72 23.86 15.19
N ASN A 3 32.61 22.53 15.37
CA ASN A 3 32.82 21.59 14.25
C ASN A 3 31.76 20.49 14.11
N THR A 4 30.76 20.44 15.02
CA THR A 4 29.69 19.43 14.97
C THR A 4 28.64 19.74 13.90
N ASN A 5 28.43 21.02 13.59
CA ASN A 5 27.30 21.46 12.75
C ASN A 5 27.53 21.29 11.24
N ASN A 6 28.79 21.14 10.79
CA ASN A 6 29.10 20.84 9.39
C ASN A 6 29.02 19.33 9.11
N ASN A 7 29.47 18.49 10.04
CA ASN A 7 29.43 17.04 9.86
C ASN A 7 28.01 16.47 9.80
N ASN A 8 27.04 17.04 10.54
CA ASN A 8 25.65 16.59 10.47
C ASN A 8 24.94 17.01 9.18
N ARG A 9 25.20 18.23 8.68
CA ARG A 9 24.62 18.69 7.40
C ARG A 9 25.08 17.83 6.23
N ASN A 10 26.36 17.44 6.21
CA ASN A 10 26.89 16.53 5.19
C ASN A 10 26.18 15.17 5.22
N ARG A 11 25.96 14.60 6.41
CA ARG A 11 25.25 13.33 6.56
C ARG A 11 23.77 13.40 6.16
N GLU A 12 23.10 14.51 6.49
CA GLU A 12 21.72 14.75 6.05
C GLU A 12 21.62 14.81 4.52
N ASP A 13 22.52 15.55 3.87
CA ASP A 13 22.55 15.68 2.41
C ASP A 13 22.85 14.33 1.73
N ASP A 14 23.77 13.54 2.27
CA ASP A 14 24.15 12.25 1.70
C ASP A 14 23.02 11.20 1.78
N LEU A 15 22.26 11.20 2.88
CA LEU A 15 21.17 10.23 3.10
C LEU A 15 19.86 10.65 2.46
N ASN A 16 19.43 11.90 2.68
CA ASN A 16 18.09 12.37 2.30
C ASN A 16 18.06 13.05 0.92
N PHE A 17 19.20 13.52 0.42
CA PHE A 17 19.35 14.18 -0.87
C PHE A 17 20.48 13.56 -1.73
N PRO A 18 20.52 12.23 -1.89
CA PRO A 18 21.60 11.57 -2.61
C PRO A 18 21.68 12.06 -4.06
N LYS A 19 22.89 12.35 -4.52
CA LYS A 19 23.16 12.80 -5.89
C LYS A 19 23.53 11.61 -6.74
N ILE A 20 22.55 11.04 -7.43
CA ILE A 20 22.75 9.92 -8.35
C ILE A 20 22.74 10.44 -9.78
N ASP A 21 23.76 10.06 -10.55
CA ASP A 21 23.81 10.34 -11.98
C ASP A 21 22.87 9.37 -12.75
N PRO A 22 21.87 9.87 -13.49
CA PRO A 22 20.98 9.04 -14.30
C PRO A 22 21.70 8.11 -15.28
N THR A 23 22.92 8.46 -15.73
CA THR A 23 23.68 7.60 -16.64
C THR A 23 24.07 6.26 -16.00
N GLN A 24 24.24 6.21 -14.67
CA GLN A 24 24.53 4.96 -13.95
C GLN A 24 23.31 4.03 -13.92
N LEU A 25 22.13 4.61 -13.78
CA LEU A 25 20.86 3.89 -13.81
C LEU A 25 20.59 3.32 -15.20
N LEU A 26 20.89 4.07 -16.25
CA LEU A 26 20.72 3.63 -17.65
C LEU A 26 21.61 2.43 -18.02
N LYS A 27 22.75 2.22 -17.33
CA LYS A 27 23.57 1.01 -17.52
C LYS A 27 22.86 -0.26 -17.01
N LYS A 28 21.97 -0.13 -16.03
CA LYS A 28 21.20 -1.24 -15.44
C LYS A 28 19.85 -1.39 -16.12
N ILE A 29 19.19 -0.28 -16.43
CA ILE A 29 17.87 -0.21 -17.06
C ILE A 29 18.00 0.66 -18.33
N PRO A 30 18.31 0.06 -19.48
CA PRO A 30 18.64 0.81 -20.70
C PRO A 30 17.44 1.58 -21.30
N ASN A 31 16.22 1.24 -20.90
CA ASN A 31 15.03 1.94 -21.35
C ASN A 31 14.77 3.22 -20.51
N ARG A 32 15.13 4.37 -21.08
CA ARG A 32 14.96 5.70 -20.45
C ARG A 32 13.51 6.07 -20.11
N PHE A 33 12.54 5.62 -20.90
CA PHE A 33 11.13 5.94 -20.68
C PHE A 33 10.59 5.10 -19.53
N LEU A 34 10.90 3.81 -19.54
CA LEU A 34 10.56 2.89 -18.45
C LEU A 34 11.20 3.35 -17.13
N LEU A 35 12.49 3.68 -17.16
CA LEU A 35 13.22 4.19 -16.00
C LEU A 35 12.55 5.45 -15.41
N SER A 36 12.21 6.43 -16.27
CA SER A 36 11.53 7.66 -15.85
C SER A 36 10.19 7.38 -15.17
N VAL A 37 9.37 6.51 -15.77
CA VAL A 37 8.06 6.14 -15.23
C VAL A 37 8.21 5.38 -13.90
N ALA A 38 9.15 4.45 -13.82
CA ALA A 38 9.40 3.66 -12.62
C ALA A 38 9.88 4.51 -11.44
N ILE A 39 10.83 5.43 -11.69
CA ILE A 39 11.28 6.41 -10.68
C ILE A 39 10.12 7.27 -10.22
N ALA A 40 9.30 7.81 -11.14
CA ALA A 40 8.17 8.65 -10.78
C ALA A 40 7.12 7.90 -9.94
N LYS A 41 6.80 6.64 -10.31
CA LYS A 41 5.89 5.79 -9.53
C LYS A 41 6.42 5.54 -8.12
N ARG A 42 7.71 5.21 -7.99
CA ARG A 42 8.33 4.97 -6.68
C ARG A 42 8.43 6.23 -5.83
N ALA A 43 8.79 7.38 -6.44
CA ALA A 43 8.81 8.65 -5.73
C ALA A 43 7.43 9.03 -5.17
N ARG A 44 6.36 8.72 -5.92
CA ARG A 44 4.99 8.92 -5.47
C ARG A 44 4.64 8.04 -4.27
N GLN A 45 4.96 6.75 -4.33
CA GLN A 45 4.82 5.82 -3.20
C GLN A 45 5.48 6.35 -1.92
N ILE A 46 6.73 6.80 -2.02
CA ILE A 46 7.46 7.39 -0.89
C ILE A 46 6.75 8.66 -0.38
N SER A 47 6.26 9.49 -1.29
CA SER A 47 5.51 10.72 -0.93
C SER A 47 4.17 10.41 -0.25
N GLU A 48 3.53 9.30 -0.60
CA GLU A 48 2.29 8.78 0.01
C GLU A 48 2.56 8.09 1.36
N GLY A 49 3.81 8.05 1.81
CA GLY A 49 4.22 7.55 3.13
C GLY A 49 4.76 6.12 3.12
N GLU A 50 4.98 5.53 1.94
CA GLU A 50 5.65 4.24 1.85
C GLU A 50 7.10 4.35 2.37
N ARG A 51 7.58 3.30 3.04
CA ARG A 51 8.90 3.32 3.66
C ARG A 51 10.00 3.24 2.59
N PRO A 52 11.01 4.13 2.64
CA PRO A 52 12.23 3.96 1.87
C PRO A 52 12.94 2.64 2.22
N LEU A 53 13.51 1.99 1.21
CA LEU A 53 14.31 0.77 1.31
C LEU A 53 15.78 1.08 1.64
N VAL A 54 16.16 2.35 1.54
CA VAL A 54 17.48 2.87 1.91
C VAL A 54 17.41 3.61 3.24
N GLU A 55 18.56 3.75 3.89
CA GLU A 55 18.67 4.56 5.10
C GLU A 55 18.35 6.03 4.82
N VAL A 56 17.45 6.60 5.63
CA VAL A 56 17.06 8.01 5.61
C VAL A 56 16.83 8.52 7.03
N LEU A 57 17.05 9.80 7.23
CA LEU A 57 16.70 10.51 8.47
C LEU A 57 15.22 10.91 8.39
N ARG A 58 14.35 10.13 9.03
CA ARG A 58 12.89 10.27 8.95
C ARG A 58 12.35 11.60 9.49
N ASP A 59 13.02 12.18 10.48
CA ASP A 59 12.60 13.45 11.10
C ASP A 59 13.07 14.69 10.31
N LYS A 60 13.62 14.47 9.12
CA LYS A 60 14.19 15.51 8.26
C LYS A 60 13.54 15.50 6.89
N PRO A 61 13.52 16.65 6.18
CA PRO A 61 13.10 16.69 4.80
C PRO A 61 13.91 15.71 3.96
N MET A 62 13.26 15.04 3.02
CA MET A 62 13.90 14.18 2.04
C MET A 62 13.35 14.47 0.65
N ASN A 63 14.11 14.12 -0.39
CA ASN A 63 13.64 14.20 -1.76
C ASN A 63 13.23 12.80 -2.27
N PRO A 64 11.93 12.52 -2.44
CA PRO A 64 11.45 11.20 -2.87
C PRO A 64 12.05 10.72 -4.19
N ILE A 65 12.34 11.63 -5.13
CA ILE A 65 12.96 11.28 -6.43
C ILE A 65 14.40 10.81 -6.21
N ASN A 66 15.18 11.52 -5.41
CA ASN A 66 16.56 11.16 -5.13
C ASN A 66 16.64 9.82 -4.38
N ILE A 67 15.74 9.60 -3.41
CA ILE A 67 15.63 8.34 -2.68
C ILE A 67 15.28 7.19 -3.64
N ALA A 68 14.27 7.36 -4.49
CA ALA A 68 13.93 6.35 -5.49
C ALA A 68 15.12 6.03 -6.42
N MET A 69 15.83 7.05 -6.91
CA MET A 69 17.04 6.86 -7.71
C MET A 69 18.12 6.07 -6.96
N LYS A 70 18.31 6.31 -5.66
CA LYS A 70 19.25 5.55 -4.82
C LYS A 70 18.83 4.09 -4.68
N GLU A 71 17.55 3.82 -4.44
CA GLU A 71 17.00 2.46 -4.36
C GLU A 71 17.21 1.68 -5.68
N PHE A 72 16.95 2.30 -6.84
CA PHE A 72 17.25 1.70 -8.15
C PHE A 72 18.76 1.51 -8.36
N ASN A 73 19.58 2.47 -7.93
CA ASN A 73 21.03 2.38 -8.07
C ASN A 73 21.62 1.27 -7.18
N GLU A 74 21.04 1.00 -6.01
CA GLU A 74 21.42 -0.12 -5.13
C GLU A 74 20.83 -1.46 -5.58
N GLY A 75 19.92 -1.47 -6.56
CA GLY A 75 19.28 -2.68 -7.07
C GLY A 75 18.22 -3.26 -6.14
N LEU A 76 17.67 -2.44 -5.24
CA LEU A 76 16.64 -2.84 -4.27
C LEU A 76 15.25 -2.93 -4.91
N ILE A 77 15.07 -2.34 -6.08
CA ILE A 77 13.81 -2.31 -6.83
C ILE A 77 14.01 -2.94 -8.20
N THR A 78 13.09 -3.83 -8.56
CA THR A 78 13.00 -4.43 -9.89
C THR A 78 11.73 -3.96 -10.59
N ILE A 79 11.81 -3.76 -11.90
CA ILE A 79 10.66 -3.38 -12.72
C ILE A 79 10.10 -4.66 -13.33
N THR A 80 8.84 -4.97 -13.01
CA THR A 80 8.11 -6.09 -13.60
C THR A 80 6.92 -5.55 -14.39
N GLU A 81 6.60 -6.21 -15.48
CA GLU A 81 5.36 -5.98 -16.19
C GLU A 81 4.22 -6.58 -15.36
N LYS A 82 3.25 -5.74 -14.97
CA LYS A 82 2.02 -6.23 -14.35
C LYS A 82 1.13 -6.71 -15.51
N ASN A 83 0.80 -8.00 -15.52
CA ASN A 83 -0.14 -8.51 -16.52
C ASN A 83 -1.55 -8.05 -16.12
N GLU A 84 -2.39 -7.68 -17.08
CA GLU A 84 -3.78 -7.22 -16.82
C GLU A 84 -4.60 -8.22 -15.99
N VAL A 85 -4.24 -9.51 -16.08
CA VAL A 85 -4.85 -10.61 -15.30
C VAL A 85 -4.68 -10.42 -13.79
N ASP A 86 -3.57 -9.82 -13.34
CA ASP A 86 -3.31 -9.61 -11.90
C ASP A 86 -4.23 -8.53 -11.31
N ASP A 87 -4.58 -7.51 -12.09
CA ASP A 87 -5.53 -6.46 -11.69
C ASP A 87 -6.97 -7.01 -11.60
N GLU A 88 -7.34 -7.89 -12.53
CA GLU A 88 -8.65 -8.53 -12.54
C GLU A 88 -8.82 -9.51 -11.38
N LEU A 89 -7.80 -10.31 -11.06
CA LEU A 89 -7.78 -11.16 -9.88
C LEU A 89 -7.90 -10.36 -8.58
N GLU A 90 -7.11 -9.29 -8.43
CA GLU A 90 -7.16 -8.42 -7.25
C GLU A 90 -8.55 -7.75 -7.10
N LEU A 91 -9.20 -7.42 -8.21
CA LEU A 91 -10.55 -6.86 -8.21
C LEU A 91 -11.61 -7.90 -7.85
N ILE A 92 -11.53 -9.11 -8.39
CA ILE A 92 -12.42 -10.22 -8.05
C ILE A 92 -12.33 -10.55 -6.56
N GLU A 93 -11.12 -10.66 -6.00
CA GLU A 93 -10.93 -10.91 -4.57
C GLU A 93 -11.53 -9.82 -3.69
N LYS A 94 -11.43 -8.55 -4.10
CA LYS A 94 -12.07 -7.43 -3.39
C LYS A 94 -13.59 -7.49 -3.49
N LEU A 95 -14.14 -7.89 -4.63
CA LEU A 95 -15.57 -8.03 -4.83
C LEU A 95 -16.13 -9.18 -3.98
N ASP A 96 -15.46 -10.34 -3.95
CA ASP A 96 -15.87 -11.50 -3.17
C ASP A 96 -15.92 -11.18 -1.68
N LYS A 97 -14.86 -10.56 -1.13
CA LYS A 97 -14.85 -10.12 0.28
C LYS A 97 -16.01 -9.19 0.60
N ASN A 98 -16.27 -8.21 -0.27
CA ASN A 98 -17.39 -7.30 -0.10
C ASN A 98 -18.75 -8.02 -0.16
N LEU A 99 -18.88 -9.05 -0.99
CA LEU A 99 -20.11 -9.83 -1.13
C LEU A 99 -20.34 -10.70 0.12
N GLU A 100 -19.31 -11.37 0.62
CA GLU A 100 -19.34 -12.15 1.86
C GLU A 100 -19.77 -11.27 3.05
N GLU A 101 -19.19 -10.08 3.19
CA GLU A 101 -19.59 -9.13 4.23
C GLU A 101 -21.07 -8.74 4.14
N ARG A 102 -21.60 -8.54 2.92
CA ARG A 102 -23.02 -8.20 2.72
C ARG A 102 -23.93 -9.36 3.08
N ILE A 103 -23.57 -10.57 2.66
CA ILE A 103 -24.32 -11.79 2.99
C ILE A 103 -24.35 -12.01 4.50
N GLU A 104 -23.24 -11.82 5.19
CA GLU A 104 -23.16 -11.98 6.65
C GLU A 104 -24.01 -10.94 7.38
N LYS A 105 -23.97 -9.68 6.94
CA LYS A 105 -24.83 -8.60 7.45
C LYS A 105 -26.31 -8.93 7.26
N GLN A 106 -26.70 -9.43 6.10
CA GLN A 106 -28.08 -9.85 5.82
C GLN A 106 -28.53 -11.02 6.71
N LYS A 107 -27.71 -12.05 6.88
CA LYS A 107 -28.03 -13.18 7.78
C LYS A 107 -28.26 -12.70 9.22
N ILE A 108 -27.41 -11.79 9.71
CA ILE A 108 -27.55 -11.21 11.06
C ILE A 108 -28.84 -10.38 11.18
N GLU A 109 -29.23 -9.64 10.14
CA GLU A 109 -30.50 -8.89 10.11
C GLU A 109 -31.72 -9.81 10.05
N ASP A 110 -31.66 -10.89 9.27
CA ASP A 110 -32.72 -11.87 9.14
C ASP A 110 -32.93 -12.69 10.42
N GLU A 111 -31.85 -13.04 11.12
CA GLU A 111 -31.93 -13.72 12.42
C GLU A 111 -32.53 -12.83 13.52
N LYS A 112 -32.25 -11.52 13.51
CA LYS A 112 -32.83 -10.57 14.46
C LYS A 112 -34.32 -10.32 14.23
N ASN A 113 -34.82 -10.51 13.01
CA ASN A 113 -36.21 -10.24 12.63
C ASN A 113 -37.13 -11.48 12.66
N LYS A 114 -36.67 -12.64 13.12
CA LYS A 114 -37.53 -13.84 13.25
C LYS A 114 -38.65 -13.60 14.28
N PRO A 115 -39.95 -13.68 13.89
CA PRO A 115 -41.05 -13.49 14.82
C PRO A 115 -41.11 -14.65 15.83
N LYS A 116 -41.21 -14.32 17.13
CA LYS A 116 -41.50 -15.29 18.20
C LYS A 116 -42.82 -16.02 17.88
N GLU A 117 -42.75 -17.28 17.49
CA GLU A 117 -43.90 -18.12 17.17
C GLU A 117 -44.74 -18.37 18.43
N LYS A 118 -45.79 -17.58 18.63
CA LYS A 118 -46.82 -17.84 19.65
C LYS A 118 -47.74 -18.95 19.13
N THR A 119 -47.47 -20.20 19.50
CA THR A 119 -48.38 -21.32 19.24
C THR A 119 -49.72 -21.09 19.93
N LYS A 120 -50.76 -20.80 19.15
CA LYS A 120 -52.17 -20.84 19.57
C LYS A 120 -52.58 -22.30 19.81
N LYS A 121 -52.64 -22.77 21.06
CA LYS A 121 -53.45 -23.93 21.40
C LYS A 121 -54.86 -23.46 21.80
N LYS A 122 -55.75 -23.42 20.81
CA LYS A 122 -57.20 -23.52 21.05
C LYS A 122 -57.55 -25.00 21.08
N SER A 123 -57.82 -25.55 22.26
CA SER A 123 -58.72 -26.69 22.41
C SER A 123 -59.58 -26.42 23.64
N LYS A 124 -60.83 -26.04 23.37
CA LYS A 124 -61.95 -26.08 24.32
C LYS A 124 -62.34 -27.55 24.58
N SER A 125 -63.02 -27.76 25.71
CA SER A 125 -63.58 -29.00 26.30
C SER A 125 -62.60 -29.69 27.26
N LEU A 126 -62.97 -30.10 28.48
CA LEU A 126 -64.22 -30.67 28.96
C LEU A 126 -64.53 -30.28 30.43
N LEU A 127 -65.80 -30.47 30.74
CA LEU A 127 -66.59 -30.29 31.95
C LEU A 127 -66.15 -31.16 33.14
N SER A 128 -66.11 -30.59 34.36
CA SER A 128 -66.71 -31.12 35.61
C SER A 128 -66.57 -30.09 36.72
#